data_AF-A0A2E7CVI8-F1
#
_entry.id   AF-A0A2E7CVI8-F1
#
_cell.length_a   1.000
_cell.length_b   1.000
_cell.length_c   1.000
_cell.angle_alpha   90.00
_cell.angle_beta   90.00
_cell.angle_gamma   90.00
#
_symmetry.space_group_name_H-M   'P 1'
#
loop_
_entity.id
_entity.type
_entity.pdbx_description
1 polymer ?
#
loop_
_entity_poly.entity_id
_entity_poly.type
_entity_poly.pdbx_seq_one_letter_code
_entity_poly.pdbx_strand_id
1 'polypeptide(L)'
;MEIKNKFLFVPFIILGLSISSYSQKDSLNEGVYDSISGVILPYYEIIASNKDYLKKWRRTKYFVQSVYDYAVISSAMLNAFEDTLSNFSSSRKRKKYLSKANKQLKKEFGSEIRNMSITRGNYLMKLIYRNTGLTTYEIIKKYRGAGKAFWFQALCVVNGQDLKQTYKPNEEDVLIEKAVELIESGKLTYSKREPISEEAKKALKKAEKKKKKEKKKKAN
;
A
#
# COMPACT_ATOMS: atom_id res chain seq x y z
N MET A 1 51.54 25.05 -38.31
CA MET A 1 50.54 23.96 -38.18
C MET A 1 51.31 22.73 -37.74
N GLU A 2 51.48 22.56 -36.42
CA GLU A 2 52.29 21.48 -35.86
C GLU A 2 51.44 20.66 -34.90
N ILE A 3 51.30 19.38 -35.24
CA ILE A 3 50.80 18.32 -34.37
C ILE A 3 52.01 17.42 -34.09
N LYS A 4 52.29 17.15 -32.81
CA LYS A 4 52.88 15.90 -32.30
C LYS A 4 52.81 15.90 -30.77
N ASN A 5 51.68 15.46 -30.23
CA ASN A 5 51.56 15.06 -28.83
C ASN A 5 52.30 13.73 -28.64
N LYS A 6 53.42 13.75 -27.92
CA LYS A 6 54.10 12.54 -27.44
C LYS A 6 53.57 12.19 -26.05
N PHE A 7 52.90 11.04 -25.98
CA PHE A 7 52.62 10.30 -24.76
C PHE A 7 53.90 10.11 -23.94
N LEU A 8 53.87 10.43 -22.65
CA LEU A 8 54.93 10.06 -21.72
C LEU A 8 54.31 9.61 -20.37
N PHE A 9 54.28 8.29 -20.26
CA PHE A 9 54.30 7.41 -19.09
C PHE A 9 54.29 8.08 -17.69
N VAL A 10 53.22 7.86 -16.93
CA VAL A 10 53.20 8.07 -15.46
C VAL A 10 53.26 6.70 -14.79
N PRO A 11 54.29 6.39 -13.97
CA PRO A 11 54.36 5.12 -13.28
C PRO A 11 53.40 5.09 -12.08
N PHE A 12 52.72 3.95 -11.96
CA PHE A 12 51.77 3.56 -10.94
C PHE A 12 52.50 3.36 -9.60
N ILE A 13 52.42 4.33 -8.69
CA ILE A 13 52.89 4.17 -7.30
C ILE A 13 51.76 3.52 -6.49
N ILE A 14 51.85 2.20 -6.34
CA ILE A 14 51.09 1.41 -5.36
C ILE A 14 51.77 1.65 -4.01
N LEU A 15 51.10 2.34 -3.08
CA LEU A 15 51.56 2.40 -1.69
C LEU A 15 50.43 1.98 -0.73
N GLY A 16 50.52 0.71 -0.33
CA GLY A 16 50.22 0.19 1.01
C GLY A 16 48.88 0.53 1.67
N LEU A 17 47.84 -0.26 1.39
CA LEU A 17 46.75 -0.47 2.35
C LEU A 17 47.15 -1.57 3.35
N SER A 18 47.58 -1.18 4.55
CA SER A 18 47.72 -2.10 5.68
C SER A 18 46.34 -2.36 6.27
N ILE A 19 45.68 -3.45 5.86
CA ILE A 19 44.46 -3.92 6.50
C ILE A 19 44.88 -4.67 7.77
N SER A 20 44.90 -3.95 8.90
CA SER A 20 44.99 -4.60 10.21
C SER A 20 43.65 -5.30 10.47
N SER A 21 43.67 -6.64 10.44
CA SER A 21 42.52 -7.44 10.85
C SER A 21 42.42 -7.40 12.38
N TYR A 22 41.43 -6.69 12.92
CA TYR A 22 41.11 -6.74 14.34
C TYR A 22 40.20 -7.96 14.58
N SER A 23 40.75 -8.99 15.23
CA SER A 23 39.99 -10.14 15.71
C SER A 23 39.50 -9.83 17.12
N GLN A 24 38.20 -9.60 17.29
CA GLN A 24 37.57 -9.42 18.60
C GLN A 24 37.15 -10.79 19.14
N LYS A 25 37.76 -11.20 20.25
CA LYS A 25 37.44 -12.42 20.98
C LYS A 25 36.31 -12.09 21.96
N ASP A 26 35.07 -12.38 21.58
CA ASP A 26 33.92 -12.19 22.46
C ASP A 26 33.90 -13.28 23.54
N SER A 27 34.35 -12.91 24.74
CA SER A 27 34.13 -13.66 25.98
C SER A 27 32.67 -13.49 26.41
N LEU A 28 31.93 -14.61 26.50
CA LEU A 28 30.61 -14.66 27.11
C LEU A 28 30.71 -14.26 28.58
N ASN A 29 30.10 -13.14 28.95
CA ASN A 29 29.82 -12.81 30.35
C ASN A 29 28.49 -13.48 30.73
N GLU A 30 28.57 -14.51 31.58
CA GLU A 30 27.46 -15.00 32.37
C GLU A 30 26.97 -13.91 33.34
N GLY A 31 25.65 -13.82 33.51
CA GLY A 31 25.04 -13.20 34.69
C GLY A 31 24.28 -11.90 34.43
N VAL A 32 22.96 -12.02 34.24
CA VAL A 32 21.88 -11.55 35.15
C VAL A 32 20.57 -11.65 34.36
N TYR A 33 19.76 -12.67 34.66
CA TYR A 33 18.40 -12.78 34.15
C TYR A 33 17.46 -11.98 35.04
N ASP A 34 17.11 -10.76 34.66
CA ASP A 34 15.89 -10.14 35.15
C ASP A 34 14.71 -10.74 34.35
N SER A 35 14.05 -11.72 34.96
CA SER A 35 13.07 -12.58 34.29
C SER A 35 11.73 -11.88 34.20
N ILE A 36 11.44 -11.25 33.06
CA ILE A 36 10.06 -10.97 32.65
C ILE A 36 9.41 -12.31 32.32
N SER A 37 8.44 -12.74 33.12
CA SER A 37 7.77 -14.03 33.02
C SER A 37 7.19 -14.31 31.63
N GLY A 38 7.57 -15.46 31.06
CA GLY A 38 6.63 -16.37 30.39
C GLY A 38 6.16 -16.05 28.97
N VAL A 39 6.76 -15.10 28.25
CA VAL A 39 6.47 -14.95 26.81
C VAL A 39 7.46 -15.78 26.00
N ILE A 40 7.08 -17.02 25.68
CA ILE A 40 7.74 -17.80 24.63
C ILE A 40 7.41 -17.11 23.30
N LEU A 41 8.36 -16.33 22.78
CA LEU A 41 8.27 -15.86 21.40
C LEU A 41 8.36 -17.09 20.48
N PRO A 42 7.48 -17.22 19.48
CA PRO A 42 7.59 -18.32 18.53
C PRO A 42 8.96 -18.24 17.85
N TYR A 43 9.75 -19.31 17.97
CA TYR A 43 11.00 -19.46 17.25
C TYR A 43 10.69 -19.45 15.75
N TYR A 44 11.17 -18.44 15.05
CA TYR A 44 11.18 -18.42 13.59
C TYR A 44 12.61 -18.70 13.16
N GLU A 45 12.82 -19.79 12.43
CA GLU A 45 14.08 -20.03 11.74
C GLU A 45 14.32 -18.87 10.77
N ILE A 46 15.21 -17.96 11.16
CA ILE A 46 15.78 -16.99 10.22
C ILE A 46 16.83 -17.77 9.44
N ILE A 47 16.37 -18.53 8.43
CA ILE A 47 17.23 -18.96 7.33
C ILE A 47 17.90 -17.69 6.82
N ALA A 48 19.23 -17.62 6.90
CA ALA A 48 20.06 -16.45 6.65
C ALA A 48 19.37 -15.46 5.70
N SER A 49 18.89 -14.35 6.26
CA SER A 49 17.98 -13.43 5.58
C SER A 49 18.48 -13.13 4.17
N ASN A 50 17.76 -13.57 3.16
CA ASN A 50 17.98 -13.08 1.81
C ASN A 50 17.83 -11.55 1.84
N LYS A 51 18.94 -10.82 1.69
CA LYS A 51 19.01 -9.35 1.78
C LYS A 51 17.96 -8.69 0.88
N ASP A 52 17.68 -9.29 -0.27
CA ASP A 52 16.68 -8.81 -1.23
C ASP A 52 15.26 -9.06 -0.72
N TYR A 53 15.00 -10.19 -0.07
CA TYR A 53 13.72 -10.44 0.58
C TYR A 53 13.42 -9.40 1.67
N LEU A 54 14.38 -9.14 2.58
CA LEU A 54 14.18 -8.11 3.61
C LEU A 54 13.97 -6.72 3.01
N LYS A 55 14.73 -6.38 1.98
CA LYS A 55 14.56 -5.11 1.25
C LYS A 55 13.16 -5.01 0.64
N LYS A 56 12.69 -6.07 -0.02
CA LYS A 56 11.33 -6.15 -0.59
C LYS A 56 10.28 -6.02 0.50
N TRP A 57 10.41 -6.76 1.60
CA TRP A 57 9.50 -6.72 2.74
C TRP A 57 9.40 -5.33 3.35
N ARG A 58 10.53 -4.68 3.67
CA ARG A 58 10.54 -3.30 4.22
C ARG A 58 9.84 -2.32 3.28
N ARG A 59 10.11 -2.43 1.98
CA ARG A 59 9.47 -1.60 0.94
C ARG A 59 7.96 -1.82 0.88
N THR A 60 7.52 -3.08 0.84
CA THR A 60 6.11 -3.44 0.83
C THR A 60 5.40 -2.92 2.08
N LYS A 61 5.98 -3.17 3.26
CA LYS A 61 5.46 -2.68 4.53
C LYS A 61 5.26 -1.17 4.52
N TYR A 62 6.28 -0.41 4.13
CA TYR A 62 6.21 1.05 4.03
C TYR A 62 5.07 1.52 3.13
N PHE A 63 4.93 0.95 1.93
CA PHE A 63 3.87 1.37 1.01
C PHE A 63 2.49 0.98 1.50
N VAL A 64 2.30 -0.24 2.01
CA VAL A 64 1.03 -0.69 2.60
C VAL A 64 0.62 0.24 3.74
N GLN A 65 1.52 0.52 4.69
CA GLN A 65 1.24 1.45 5.80
C GLN A 65 0.81 2.84 5.32
N SER A 66 1.39 3.33 4.21
CA SER A 66 1.08 4.65 3.67
C SER A 66 -0.28 4.76 2.97
N VAL A 67 -0.78 3.65 2.40
CA VAL A 67 -2.01 3.65 1.58
C VAL A 67 -3.17 2.88 2.20
N TYR A 68 -2.94 2.17 3.31
CA TYR A 68 -3.95 1.32 3.93
C TYR A 68 -5.24 2.08 4.25
N ASP A 69 -5.13 3.24 4.91
CA ASP A 69 -6.32 3.99 5.31
C ASP A 69 -7.06 4.60 4.11
N TYR A 70 -6.32 5.01 3.06
CA TYR A 70 -6.91 5.41 1.78
C TYR A 70 -7.75 4.29 1.17
N ALA A 71 -7.25 3.04 1.20
CA ALA A 71 -7.98 1.89 0.71
C ALA A 71 -9.23 1.60 1.55
N VAL A 72 -9.15 1.69 2.89
CA VAL A 72 -10.29 1.51 3.79
C VAL A 72 -11.41 2.52 3.50
N ILE A 73 -11.07 3.80 3.39
CA ILE A 73 -12.04 4.88 3.13
C ILE A 73 -12.65 4.72 1.74
N SER A 74 -11.82 4.47 0.72
CA SER A 74 -12.27 4.26 -0.66
C SER A 74 -13.26 3.09 -0.73
N SER A 75 -12.91 1.97 -0.10
CA SER A 75 -13.75 0.76 -0.08
C SER A 75 -15.07 1.00 0.63
N ALA A 76 -15.05 1.72 1.76
CA ALA A 76 -16.27 2.07 2.49
C ALA A 76 -17.21 2.94 1.63
N MET A 77 -16.68 3.94 0.92
CA MET A 77 -17.45 4.78 0.01
C MET A 77 -18.02 3.98 -1.16
N LEU A 78 -17.19 3.17 -1.84
CA LEU A 78 -17.61 2.34 -2.97
C LEU A 78 -18.73 1.36 -2.57
N ASN A 79 -18.58 0.68 -1.44
CA ASN A 79 -19.61 -0.21 -0.91
C ASN A 79 -20.91 0.54 -0.57
N ALA A 80 -20.81 1.74 0.04
CA ALA A 80 -21.98 2.56 0.33
C ALA A 80 -22.71 3.03 -0.94
N PHE A 81 -21.96 3.33 -2.01
CA PHE A 81 -22.54 3.65 -3.31
C PHE A 81 -23.22 2.43 -3.93
N GLU A 82 -22.62 1.26 -3.81
CA GLU A 82 -23.20 0.04 -4.38
C GLU A 82 -24.47 -0.39 -3.64
N ASP A 83 -24.47 -0.32 -2.31
CA ASP A 83 -25.67 -0.50 -1.48
C ASP A 83 -26.82 0.44 -1.88
N THR A 84 -26.50 1.64 -2.36
CA THR A 84 -27.53 2.59 -2.81
C THR A 84 -27.97 2.29 -4.23
N LEU A 85 -27.02 1.94 -5.10
CA LEU A 85 -27.27 1.60 -6.51
C LEU A 85 -28.12 0.34 -6.64
N SER A 86 -28.00 -0.64 -5.75
CA SER A 86 -28.81 -1.86 -5.76
C SER A 86 -30.31 -1.58 -5.66
N ASN A 87 -30.72 -0.44 -5.08
CA ASN A 87 -32.12 -0.06 -4.91
C ASN A 87 -32.70 0.72 -6.11
N PHE A 88 -31.92 1.00 -7.15
CA PHE A 88 -32.39 1.76 -8.30
C PHE A 88 -32.72 0.87 -9.49
N SER A 89 -33.99 0.85 -9.87
CA SER A 89 -34.50 0.25 -11.11
C SER A 89 -34.31 1.14 -12.35
N SER A 90 -34.43 2.47 -12.20
CA SER A 90 -34.36 3.40 -13.34
C SER A 90 -32.92 3.72 -13.76
N SER A 91 -32.59 3.43 -15.02
CA SER A 91 -31.28 3.77 -15.64
C SER A 91 -30.92 5.26 -15.51
N ARG A 92 -31.90 6.16 -15.65
CA ARG A 92 -31.68 7.62 -15.51
C ARG A 92 -31.28 8.00 -14.08
N LYS A 93 -31.97 7.44 -13.07
CA LYS A 93 -31.62 7.66 -11.64
C LYS A 93 -30.24 7.10 -11.33
N ARG A 94 -29.92 5.89 -11.81
CA ARG A 94 -28.59 5.26 -11.68
C ARG A 94 -27.48 6.16 -12.24
N LYS A 95 -27.62 6.63 -13.49
CA LYS A 95 -26.63 7.52 -14.13
C LYS A 95 -26.43 8.83 -13.36
N LYS A 96 -27.51 9.45 -12.88
CA LYS A 96 -27.45 10.67 -12.06
C LYS A 96 -26.69 10.41 -10.75
N TYR A 97 -26.95 9.28 -10.11
CA TYR A 97 -26.27 8.91 -8.87
C TYR A 97 -24.79 8.59 -9.07
N LEU A 98 -24.43 7.82 -10.11
CA LEU A 98 -23.02 7.53 -10.44
C LEU A 98 -22.21 8.81 -10.68
N SER A 99 -22.81 9.79 -11.37
CA SER A 99 -22.18 11.11 -11.55
C SER A 99 -21.95 11.83 -10.23
N LYS A 100 -22.92 11.75 -9.29
CA LYS A 100 -22.78 12.31 -7.93
C LYS A 100 -21.69 11.58 -7.13
N ALA A 101 -21.67 10.25 -7.15
CA ALA A 101 -20.65 9.43 -6.49
C ALA A 101 -19.24 9.74 -7.02
N ASN A 102 -19.08 9.90 -8.33
CA ASN A 102 -17.82 10.34 -8.94
C ASN A 102 -17.36 11.72 -8.46
N LYS A 103 -18.29 12.68 -8.29
CA LYS A 103 -17.96 13.99 -7.70
C LYS A 103 -17.53 13.86 -6.23
N GLN A 104 -18.17 12.98 -5.46
CA GLN A 104 -17.82 12.72 -4.06
C GLN A 104 -16.43 12.07 -3.94
N LEU A 105 -16.12 11.07 -4.76
CA LEU A 105 -14.77 10.48 -4.82
C LEU A 105 -13.71 11.50 -5.21
N LYS A 106 -13.99 12.33 -6.23
CA LYS A 106 -13.06 13.39 -6.64
C LYS A 106 -12.85 14.43 -5.54
N LYS A 107 -13.90 14.80 -4.81
CA LYS A 107 -13.81 15.72 -3.66
C LYS A 107 -12.98 15.09 -2.54
N GLU A 108 -13.15 13.79 -2.31
CA GLU A 108 -12.45 13.09 -1.24
C GLU A 108 -10.97 12.90 -1.51
N PHE A 109 -10.60 12.47 -2.72
CA PHE A 109 -9.25 11.98 -3.01
C PHE A 109 -8.54 12.72 -4.15
N GLY A 110 -9.22 13.59 -4.89
CA GLY A 110 -8.74 14.07 -6.18
C GLY A 110 -7.41 14.83 -6.13
N SER A 111 -7.19 15.65 -5.10
CA SER A 111 -5.93 16.36 -4.90
C SER A 111 -4.81 15.41 -4.45
N GLU A 112 -5.10 14.54 -3.49
CA GLU A 112 -4.13 13.60 -2.92
C GLU A 112 -3.64 12.58 -3.96
N ILE A 113 -4.56 12.00 -4.73
CA ILE A 113 -4.24 11.05 -5.80
C ILE A 113 -3.40 11.72 -6.88
N ARG A 114 -3.71 12.98 -7.24
CA ARG A 114 -2.95 13.72 -8.26
C ARG A 114 -1.49 13.92 -7.85
N ASN A 115 -1.22 14.08 -6.56
CA ASN A 115 0.12 14.29 -6.01
C ASN A 115 0.77 13.00 -5.49
N MET A 116 0.10 11.85 -5.65
CA MET A 116 0.58 10.58 -5.14
C MET A 116 1.64 9.98 -6.07
N SER A 117 2.71 9.44 -5.49
CA SER A 117 3.70 8.68 -6.26
C SER A 117 3.04 7.46 -6.92
N ILE A 118 3.48 7.12 -8.12
CA ILE A 118 3.06 5.93 -8.88
C ILE A 118 3.06 4.67 -8.02
N THR A 119 4.15 4.43 -7.29
CA THR A 119 4.26 3.21 -6.48
C THR A 119 3.17 3.14 -5.40
N ARG A 120 2.90 4.22 -4.66
CA ARG A 120 1.75 4.26 -3.73
C ARG A 120 0.43 4.00 -4.44
N GLY A 121 0.23 4.59 -5.63
CA GLY A 121 -0.93 4.33 -6.47
C GLY A 121 -1.15 2.84 -6.75
N ASN A 122 -0.10 2.12 -7.14
CA ASN A 122 -0.13 0.65 -7.32
C ASN A 122 -0.63 -0.09 -6.08
N TYR A 123 -0.03 0.15 -4.92
CA TYR A 123 -0.44 -0.51 -3.68
C TYR A 123 -1.89 -0.16 -3.32
N LEU A 124 -2.29 1.10 -3.52
CA LEU A 124 -3.66 1.53 -3.28
C LEU A 124 -4.65 0.77 -4.17
N MET A 125 -4.38 0.63 -5.46
CA MET A 125 -5.24 -0.12 -6.39
C MET A 125 -5.39 -1.58 -5.98
N LYS A 126 -4.29 -2.24 -5.60
CA LYS A 126 -4.30 -3.62 -5.08
C LYS A 126 -5.14 -3.77 -3.82
N LEU A 127 -5.00 -2.86 -2.86
CA LEU A 127 -5.79 -2.90 -1.63
C LEU A 127 -7.28 -2.58 -1.86
N ILE A 128 -7.60 -1.69 -2.80
CA ILE A 128 -8.99 -1.44 -3.20
C ILE A 128 -9.58 -2.71 -3.85
N TYR A 129 -8.83 -3.37 -4.74
CA TYR A 129 -9.26 -4.64 -5.32
C TYR A 129 -9.47 -5.69 -4.23
N ARG A 130 -8.52 -5.87 -3.30
CA ARG A 130 -8.65 -6.80 -2.15
C ARG A 130 -9.97 -6.60 -1.39
N ASN A 131 -10.36 -5.33 -1.17
CA ASN A 131 -11.52 -5.00 -0.35
C ASN A 131 -12.85 -5.00 -1.09
N THR A 132 -12.84 -4.82 -2.42
CA THR A 132 -14.07 -4.60 -3.22
C THR A 132 -14.26 -5.59 -4.35
N GLY A 133 -13.21 -6.31 -4.75
CA GLY A 133 -13.17 -7.18 -5.93
C GLY A 133 -13.16 -6.42 -7.26
N LEU A 134 -13.10 -5.09 -7.26
CA LEU A 134 -13.16 -4.26 -8.46
C LEU A 134 -11.79 -3.68 -8.78
N THR A 135 -11.39 -3.81 -10.05
CA THR A 135 -10.22 -3.11 -10.59
C THR A 135 -10.50 -1.61 -10.66
N THR A 136 -9.43 -0.83 -10.61
CA THR A 136 -9.52 0.63 -10.82
C THR A 136 -10.13 0.94 -12.17
N TYR A 137 -9.82 0.16 -13.20
CA TYR A 137 -10.45 0.26 -14.52
C TYR A 137 -11.99 0.10 -14.45
N GLU A 138 -12.50 -0.89 -13.73
CA GLU A 138 -13.94 -1.12 -13.58
C GLU A 138 -14.61 0.01 -12.79
N ILE A 139 -13.97 0.47 -11.71
CA ILE A 139 -14.44 1.62 -10.94
C ILE A 139 -14.52 2.84 -11.86
N ILE A 140 -13.46 3.14 -12.61
CA ILE A 140 -13.45 4.26 -13.57
C ILE A 140 -14.60 4.11 -14.57
N LYS A 141 -14.71 2.94 -15.21
CA LYS A 141 -15.73 2.67 -16.23
C LYS A 141 -17.14 2.85 -15.69
N LYS A 142 -17.39 2.40 -14.46
CA LYS A 142 -18.71 2.47 -13.80
C LYS A 142 -19.07 3.89 -13.38
N TYR A 143 -18.15 4.62 -12.74
CA TYR A 143 -18.45 5.90 -12.11
C TYR A 143 -18.23 7.12 -13.02
N ARG A 144 -17.41 7.01 -14.08
CA ARG A 144 -17.16 8.10 -15.04
C ARG A 144 -18.41 8.55 -15.82
N GLY A 145 -19.36 7.63 -16.06
CA GLY A 145 -20.48 7.88 -16.96
C GLY A 145 -20.02 8.25 -18.38
N ALA A 146 -20.79 9.09 -19.09
CA ALA A 146 -20.47 9.55 -20.45
C ALA A 146 -19.50 10.76 -20.51
N GLY A 147 -19.01 11.26 -19.36
CA GLY A 147 -18.10 12.41 -19.30
C GLY A 147 -16.63 12.03 -19.42
N LYS A 148 -15.77 12.95 -19.86
CA LYS A 148 -14.30 12.78 -19.82
C LYS A 148 -13.84 12.87 -18.35
N ALA A 149 -13.25 11.81 -17.80
CA ALA A 149 -12.78 11.84 -16.42
C ALA A 149 -11.40 12.46 -16.32
N PHE A 150 -11.37 13.76 -16.11
CA PHE A 150 -10.14 14.54 -16.01
C PHE A 150 -9.20 14.11 -14.86
N TRP A 151 -9.73 13.54 -13.77
CA TRP A 151 -8.92 13.18 -12.60
C TRP A 151 -8.26 11.80 -12.71
N PHE A 152 -8.77 10.91 -13.58
CA PHE A 152 -8.13 9.61 -13.83
C PHE A 152 -6.95 9.72 -14.79
N GLN A 153 -6.84 10.81 -15.56
CA GLN A 153 -5.64 11.11 -16.32
C GLN A 153 -4.40 11.17 -15.39
N ALA A 154 -4.52 11.60 -14.14
CA ALA A 154 -3.42 11.55 -13.17
C ALA A 154 -2.98 10.11 -12.82
N LEU A 155 -3.90 9.14 -12.84
CA LEU A 155 -3.58 7.71 -12.65
C LEU A 155 -3.10 7.05 -13.96
N CYS A 156 -3.53 7.56 -15.13
CA CYS A 156 -3.21 7.00 -16.45
C CYS A 156 -1.97 7.60 -17.14
N VAL A 157 -1.58 8.85 -16.82
CA VAL A 157 -0.50 9.59 -17.53
C VAL A 157 0.88 8.98 -17.33
N VAL A 158 1.02 8.09 -16.35
CA VAL A 158 2.25 7.35 -16.16
C VAL A 158 2.14 6.04 -16.94
N ASN A 159 2.74 6.02 -18.13
CA ASN A 159 2.96 4.82 -18.96
C ASN A 159 3.71 3.72 -18.18
N GLY A 160 2.99 2.93 -17.38
CA GLY A 160 3.56 1.80 -16.64
C GLY A 160 2.68 1.23 -15.52
N GLN A 161 1.39 1.51 -15.51
CA GLN A 161 0.51 1.11 -14.42
C GLN A 161 -0.74 0.41 -14.99
N ASP A 162 -0.85 -0.90 -14.78
CA ASP A 162 -2.01 -1.64 -15.23
C ASP A 162 -3.21 -1.34 -14.32
N LEU A 163 -4.16 -0.55 -14.81
CA LEU A 163 -5.41 -0.23 -14.09
C LEU A 163 -6.31 -1.45 -13.93
N LYS A 164 -6.04 -2.53 -14.66
CA LYS A 164 -6.72 -3.82 -14.57
C LYS A 164 -6.00 -4.78 -13.62
N GLN A 165 -4.96 -4.34 -12.92
CA GLN A 165 -4.27 -5.18 -11.95
C GLN A 165 -5.24 -5.72 -10.90
N THR A 166 -5.09 -7.00 -10.61
CA THR A 166 -5.87 -7.72 -9.62
C THR A 166 -5.04 -7.93 -8.34
N TYR A 167 -5.65 -8.55 -7.34
CA TYR A 167 -4.99 -8.91 -6.09
C TYR A 167 -4.89 -10.43 -5.95
N LYS A 168 -3.68 -10.95 -5.73
CA LYS A 168 -3.42 -12.39 -5.61
C LYS A 168 -2.67 -12.71 -4.31
N PRO A 169 -3.38 -12.91 -3.18
CA PRO A 169 -2.76 -13.03 -1.86
C PRO A 169 -1.87 -14.27 -1.70
N ASN A 170 -2.08 -15.32 -2.51
CA ASN A 170 -1.32 -16.58 -2.44
C ASN A 170 -0.17 -16.68 -3.45
N GLU A 171 0.00 -15.67 -4.30
CA GLU A 171 1.03 -15.66 -5.37
C GLU A 171 1.91 -14.39 -5.25
N GLU A 172 1.60 -13.38 -6.06
CA GLU A 172 2.42 -12.18 -6.21
C GLU A 172 2.28 -11.21 -5.02
N ASP A 173 1.13 -11.23 -4.33
CA ASP A 173 0.76 -10.26 -3.29
C ASP A 173 0.90 -10.80 -1.86
N VAL A 174 1.58 -11.93 -1.66
CA VAL A 174 1.79 -12.56 -0.34
C VAL A 174 2.36 -11.59 0.69
N LEU A 175 3.34 -10.75 0.29
CA LEU A 175 3.91 -9.75 1.20
C LEU A 175 2.93 -8.61 1.49
N ILE A 176 2.05 -8.26 0.54
CA ILE A 176 1.02 -7.24 0.79
C ILE A 176 0.00 -7.79 1.78
N GLU A 177 -0.46 -9.02 1.58
CA GLU A 177 -1.44 -9.67 2.47
C GLU A 177 -0.87 -9.78 3.89
N LYS A 178 0.37 -10.29 4.04
CA LYS A 178 1.04 -10.37 5.34
C LYS A 178 1.12 -9.00 6.04
N ALA A 179 1.40 -7.92 5.31
CA ALA A 179 1.42 -6.58 5.90
C ALA A 179 0.03 -6.12 6.34
N VAL A 180 -1.01 -6.43 5.57
CA VAL A 180 -2.40 -6.12 5.93
C VAL A 180 -2.86 -6.92 7.16
N GLU A 181 -2.58 -8.21 7.25
CA GLU A 181 -2.89 -9.05 8.42
C GLU A 181 -2.22 -8.51 9.70
N LEU A 182 -0.97 -8.05 9.59
CA LEU A 182 -0.29 -7.40 10.73
C LEU A 182 -0.98 -6.10 11.14
N ILE A 183 -1.51 -5.32 10.19
CA ILE A 183 -2.29 -4.12 10.50
C ILE A 183 -3.62 -4.49 11.16
N GLU A 184 -4.35 -5.45 10.59
CA GLU A 184 -5.66 -5.88 11.08
C GLU A 184 -5.58 -6.54 12.48
N SER A 185 -4.47 -7.21 12.80
CA SER A 185 -4.17 -7.76 14.13
C SER A 185 -3.59 -6.75 15.12
N GLY A 186 -3.33 -5.50 14.69
CA GLY A 186 -2.75 -4.44 15.54
C GLY A 186 -1.24 -4.56 15.77
N LYS A 187 -0.56 -5.51 15.12
CA LYS A 187 0.91 -5.71 15.20
C LYS A 187 1.70 -4.72 14.35
N LEU A 188 1.05 -4.05 13.40
CA LEU A 188 1.66 -3.05 12.53
C LEU A 188 0.81 -1.77 12.51
N THR A 189 1.45 -0.64 12.83
CA THR A 189 0.82 0.69 12.72
C THR A 189 0.76 1.12 11.26
N TYR A 190 -0.11 2.08 10.92
CA TYR A 190 -0.21 2.63 9.57
C TYR A 190 -0.49 4.13 9.63
N SER A 191 -0.30 4.82 8.50
CA SER A 191 -0.57 6.25 8.40
C SER A 191 -2.08 6.48 8.40
N LYS A 192 -2.60 6.91 9.56
CA LYS A 192 -4.01 7.27 9.69
C LYS A 192 -4.31 8.56 8.94
N ARG A 193 -5.43 8.57 8.22
CA ARG A 193 -5.89 9.67 7.39
C ARG A 193 -7.37 9.90 7.66
N GLU A 194 -7.70 11.10 8.13
CA GLU A 194 -9.10 11.44 8.40
C GLU A 194 -9.87 11.72 7.09
N PRO A 195 -11.14 11.29 6.99
CA PRO A 195 -12.00 11.59 5.85
C PRO A 195 -12.30 13.09 5.70
N ILE A 196 -12.12 13.61 4.48
CA ILE A 196 -12.31 15.04 4.15
C ILE A 196 -13.80 15.35 3.97
N SER A 197 -14.53 14.49 3.26
CA SER A 197 -15.96 14.67 2.97
C SER A 197 -16.85 14.07 4.04
N GLU A 198 -18.02 14.68 4.22
CA GLU A 198 -19.08 14.14 5.08
C GLU A 198 -19.58 12.78 4.59
N GLU A 199 -19.54 12.54 3.29
CA GLU A 199 -19.93 11.26 2.71
C GLU A 199 -18.94 10.15 3.06
N ALA A 200 -17.64 10.43 3.03
CA ALA A 200 -16.62 9.49 3.50
C ALA A 200 -16.79 9.19 5.00
N LYS A 201 -17.01 10.21 5.84
CA LYS A 201 -17.29 10.04 7.28
C LYS A 201 -18.50 9.14 7.52
N LYS A 202 -19.60 9.37 6.80
CA LYS A 202 -20.84 8.57 6.91
C LYS A 202 -20.61 7.12 6.46
N ALA A 203 -19.90 6.93 5.34
CA ALA A 203 -19.57 5.60 4.82
C ALA A 203 -18.72 4.79 5.80
N LEU A 204 -17.67 5.40 6.39
CA LEU A 204 -16.84 4.77 7.41
C LEU A 204 -17.64 4.38 8.65
N LYS A 205 -18.42 5.31 9.21
CA LYS A 205 -19.28 5.02 10.37
C LYS A 205 -20.24 3.86 10.09
N LYS A 206 -20.81 3.78 8.88
CA LYS A 206 -21.67 2.66 8.47
C LYS A 206 -20.89 1.35 8.40
N ALA A 207 -19.70 1.35 7.80
CA ALA A 207 -18.83 0.18 7.68
C ALA A 207 -18.38 -0.34 9.07
N GLU A 208 -17.98 0.54 9.99
CA GLU A 208 -17.62 0.18 11.35
C GLU A 208 -18.78 -0.44 12.13
N LYS A 209 -19.98 0.14 12.03
CA LYS A 209 -21.19 -0.42 12.64
C LYS A 209 -21.49 -1.82 12.10
N LYS A 210 -21.33 -2.04 10.78
CA LYS A 210 -21.52 -3.35 10.15
C LYS A 210 -20.49 -4.37 10.69
N LYS A 211 -19.19 -4.02 10.71
CA LYS A 211 -18.13 -4.86 11.28
C LYS A 211 -18.37 -5.21 12.76
N LYS A 212 -18.81 -4.24 13.57
CA LYS A 212 -19.15 -4.49 15.00
C LYS A 212 -20.30 -5.49 15.14
N LYS A 213 -21.34 -5.39 14.31
CA LYS A 213 -22.46 -6.34 14.30
C LYS A 213 -22.02 -7.74 13.87
N GLU A 214 -21.18 -7.86 12.86
CA GLU A 214 -20.63 -9.14 12.38
C GLU A 214 -19.75 -9.81 13.44
N LYS A 215 -18.90 -9.04 14.14
CA LYS A 215 -18.10 -9.56 15.27
C LYS A 215 -18.99 -10.10 16.40
N LYS A 216 -20.04 -9.37 16.78
CA LYS A 216 -21.01 -9.84 17.78
C LYS A 216 -21.71 -11.13 17.36
N LYS A 217 -22.08 -11.26 16.09
CA LYS A 217 -22.71 -12.48 15.55
C LYS A 217 -21.78 -13.69 15.52
N LYS A 218 -20.46 -13.48 15.40
CA LYS A 218 -19.47 -14.56 15.43
C LYS A 218 -19.04 -14.97 16.84
N ALA A 219 -19.35 -14.13 17.83
CA ALA A 219 -19.05 -14.36 19.23
C ALA A 219 -20.21 -15.03 20.00
N ASN A 220 -21.38 -15.11 19.36
CA ASN A 220 -22.55 -15.86 19.81
C ASN A 220 -22.67 -17.14 18.98
#